data_AF-K9GMQ7-F1
#
_entry.id   AF-K9GMQ7-F1
#
_cell.length_a   1.000
_cell.length_b   1.000
_cell.length_c   1.000
_cell.angle_alpha   90.00
_cell.angle_beta   90.00
_cell.angle_gamma   90.00
#
_symmetry.space_group_name_H-M   'P 1'
#
loop_
_entity.id
_entity.type
_entity.pdbx_description
1 polymer ?
#
loop_
_entity_poly.entity_id
_entity_poly.type
_entity_poly.pdbx_seq_one_letter_code
_entity_poly.pdbx_strand_id
1 'polypeptide(L)'
;MVGRAHAAIPMAEPGRLLIVLQAHANAEVLRAVTETGSIAVVFTQPTTHRSFQVKAADAVVTPPAVGWREAIERHARAFALELREIGFTETFIGAYNACDADRLAGITFTCASGFDQAPGPHAGEPVPT
;
A
#
# COMPACT_ATOMS: atom_id res chain seq x y z
N MET A 1 7.61 10.82 6.46
CA MET A 1 7.07 10.93 5.08
C MET A 1 5.91 9.97 4.90
N VAL A 2 5.01 10.26 3.97
CA VAL A 2 3.90 9.37 3.59
C VAL A 2 3.92 9.21 2.07
N GLY A 3 3.64 8.01 1.60
CA GLY A 3 3.59 7.67 0.19
C GLY A 3 2.33 6.89 -0.15
N ARG A 4 2.05 6.76 -1.45
CA ARG A 4 0.92 5.97 -1.94
C ARG A 4 1.39 4.73 -2.66
N ALA A 5 0.83 3.60 -2.25
CA ALA A 5 0.97 2.33 -2.94
C ALA A 5 -0.04 2.19 -4.09
N HIS A 6 0.36 1.47 -5.13
CA HIS A 6 -0.49 1.07 -6.25
C HIS A 6 -0.85 -0.41 -6.22
N ALA A 7 -0.15 -1.22 -5.44
CA ALA A 7 -0.53 -2.61 -5.14
C ALA A 7 0.08 -3.06 -3.83
N ALA A 8 -0.56 -4.06 -3.21
CA ALA A 8 0.01 -4.89 -2.17
C ALA A 8 -0.16 -6.35 -2.58
N ILE A 9 0.92 -7.12 -2.51
CA ILE A 9 1.00 -8.47 -3.06
C ILE A 9 1.51 -9.39 -1.93
N PRO A 10 0.73 -10.40 -1.51
CA PRO A 10 1.24 -11.42 -0.60
C PRO A 10 2.31 -12.25 -1.31
N MET A 11 3.40 -12.54 -0.61
CA MET A 11 4.48 -13.39 -1.10
C MET A 11 4.23 -14.86 -0.69
N ALA A 12 5.08 -15.78 -1.17
CA ALA A 12 4.93 -17.20 -0.86
C ALA A 12 5.14 -17.50 0.63
N GLU A 13 5.99 -16.73 1.29
CA GLU A 13 6.21 -16.84 2.73
C GLU A 13 5.06 -16.21 3.52
N PRO A 14 4.53 -16.91 4.55
CA PRO A 14 3.45 -16.37 5.38
C PRO A 14 3.81 -15.01 5.99
N GLY A 15 2.86 -14.08 5.97
CA GLY A 15 3.03 -12.74 6.55
C GLY A 15 3.98 -11.82 5.77
N ARG A 16 4.55 -12.28 4.65
CA ARG A 16 5.44 -11.47 3.83
C ARG A 16 4.67 -10.74 2.74
N LEU A 17 4.88 -9.44 2.64
CA LEU A 17 4.20 -8.57 1.68
C LEU A 17 5.20 -7.86 0.79
N LEU A 18 4.78 -7.59 -0.44
CA LEU A 18 5.38 -6.65 -1.36
C LEU A 18 4.42 -5.48 -1.59
N ILE A 19 4.90 -4.26 -1.36
CA ILE A 19 4.19 -3.02 -1.70
C ILE A 19 4.81 -2.42 -2.95
N VAL A 20 3.98 -2.13 -3.95
CA VAL A 20 4.41 -1.52 -5.21
C VAL A 20 3.99 -0.07 -5.25
N LEU A 21 4.90 0.84 -5.60
CA LEU A 21 4.66 2.27 -5.61
C LEU A 21 5.44 3.00 -6.72
N GLN A 22 5.06 4.24 -7.01
CA GLN A 22 5.77 5.10 -7.96
C GLN A 22 7.09 5.58 -7.38
N ALA A 23 8.22 5.20 -7.96
CA ALA A 23 9.54 5.48 -7.41
C ALA A 23 9.79 6.99 -7.27
N HIS A 24 9.51 7.75 -8.32
CA HIS A 24 9.76 9.19 -8.36
C HIS A 24 8.93 9.97 -7.33
N ALA A 25 7.64 9.65 -7.20
CA ALA A 25 6.71 10.33 -6.29
C ALA A 25 6.94 9.96 -4.81
N ASN A 26 7.73 8.92 -4.55
CA ASN A 26 7.95 8.38 -3.20
C ASN A 26 9.44 8.22 -2.88
N ALA A 27 10.31 9.00 -3.53
CA ALA A 27 11.77 8.91 -3.37
C ALA A 27 12.20 9.03 -1.91
N GLU A 28 11.55 9.91 -1.13
CA GLU A 28 11.86 10.04 0.29
C GLU A 28 11.49 8.78 1.08
N VAL A 29 10.31 8.18 0.82
CA VAL A 29 9.89 6.92 1.46
C VAL A 29 10.89 5.82 1.18
N LEU A 30 11.30 5.67 -0.09
CA LEU A 30 12.31 4.67 -0.48
C LEU A 30 13.65 4.90 0.22
N ARG A 31 14.08 6.17 0.33
CA ARG A 31 15.30 6.53 1.06
C ARG A 31 15.20 6.16 2.54
N ALA A 32 14.12 6.55 3.21
CA ALA A 32 13.94 6.24 4.64
C ALA A 32 13.89 4.73 4.91
N VAL A 33 13.22 3.96 4.05
CA VAL A 33 13.20 2.49 4.14
C VAL A 33 14.60 1.91 3.95
N THR A 34 15.36 2.41 2.98
CA THR A 34 16.76 1.98 2.75
C THR A 34 17.66 2.29 3.95
N GLU A 35 17.45 3.42 4.62
CA GLU A 35 18.24 3.85 5.77
C GLU A 35 17.87 3.13 7.08
N THR A 36 16.59 2.78 7.28
CA THR A 36 16.08 2.33 8.58
C THR A 36 15.53 0.91 8.61
N GLY A 37 15.28 0.30 7.45
CA GLY A 37 14.54 -0.96 7.34
C GLY A 37 13.09 -0.90 7.85
N SER A 38 12.61 0.28 8.25
CA SER A 38 11.32 0.42 8.92
C SER A 38 10.23 0.89 7.97
N ILE A 39 9.03 0.32 8.10
CA ILE A 39 7.86 0.72 7.33
C ILE A 39 6.59 0.58 8.15
N ALA A 40 5.63 1.46 7.88
CA ALA A 40 4.24 1.30 8.25
C ALA A 40 3.38 1.40 6.99
N VAL A 41 2.45 0.48 6.81
CA VAL A 41 1.51 0.47 5.67
C VAL A 41 0.10 0.47 6.21
N VAL A 42 -0.71 1.44 5.78
CA VAL A 42 -2.13 1.51 6.11
C VAL A 42 -2.93 1.04 4.92
N PHE A 43 -3.86 0.14 5.17
CA PHE A 43 -4.85 -0.34 4.23
C PHE A 43 -6.20 0.19 4.65
N THR A 44 -6.95 0.74 3.70
CA THR A 44 -8.28 1.29 3.95
C THR A 44 -9.23 0.80 2.89
N GLN A 45 -10.42 0.38 3.32
CA GLN A 45 -11.57 0.17 2.45
C GLN A 45 -12.47 1.41 2.54
N PRO A 46 -12.52 2.28 1.51
CA PRO A 46 -13.22 3.56 1.58
C PRO A 46 -14.69 3.46 1.95
N THR A 47 -15.43 2.50 1.39
CA THR A 47 -16.89 2.37 1.57
C THR A 47 -17.29 2.00 3.00
N THR A 48 -16.40 1.32 3.73
CA THR A 48 -16.68 0.82 5.09
C THR A 48 -15.91 1.55 6.18
N HIS A 49 -15.02 2.49 5.81
CA HIS A 49 -14.04 3.14 6.68
C HIS A 49 -13.13 2.19 7.47
N ARG A 50 -13.15 0.89 7.17
CA ARG A 50 -12.27 -0.09 7.81
C ARG A 50 -10.84 0.21 7.40
N SER A 51 -9.99 0.41 8.39
CA SER A 51 -8.57 0.64 8.15
C SER A 51 -7.74 -0.20 9.11
N PHE A 52 -6.65 -0.77 8.61
CA PHE A 52 -5.68 -1.48 9.42
C PHE A 52 -4.26 -1.06 9.03
N GLN A 53 -3.35 -1.03 9.99
CA GLN A 53 -1.95 -0.73 9.77
C GLN A 53 -1.09 -1.93 10.10
N VAL A 54 -0.12 -2.21 9.25
CA VAL A 54 0.97 -3.14 9.55
C VAL A 54 2.26 -2.37 9.71
N LYS A 55 3.12 -2.80 10.63
CA LYS A 55 4.48 -2.28 10.80
C LYS A 55 5.50 -3.40 10.67
N ALA A 56 6.66 -3.05 10.15
CA ALA A 56 7.79 -3.94 10.02
C ALA A 56 9.12 -3.17 10.18
N ALA A 57 10.17 -3.90 10.54
CA ALA A 57 11.53 -3.38 10.72
C ALA A 57 12.57 -4.12 9.84
N ASP A 58 12.12 -4.99 8.93
CA ASP A 58 12.93 -5.77 8.00
C ASP A 58 12.66 -5.37 6.53
N ALA A 59 12.15 -4.17 6.30
CA ALA A 59 11.73 -3.71 4.98
C ALA A 59 12.93 -3.44 4.05
N VAL A 60 12.83 -3.96 2.83
CA VAL A 60 13.87 -3.84 1.80
C VAL A 60 13.27 -3.32 0.50
N VAL A 61 13.92 -2.32 -0.11
CA VAL A 61 13.56 -1.83 -1.44
C VAL A 61 14.01 -2.84 -2.49
N THR A 62 13.11 -3.17 -3.42
CA THR A 62 13.33 -4.18 -4.48
C THR A 62 13.07 -3.59 -5.87
N PRO A 63 13.79 -4.08 -6.91
CA PRO A 63 13.60 -3.63 -8.28
C PRO A 63 12.28 -4.14 -8.89
N PRO A 64 11.76 -3.46 -9.93
CA PRO A 64 10.59 -3.90 -10.69
C PRO A 64 10.63 -5.35 -11.17
N ALA A 65 9.48 -6.04 -11.07
CA ALA A 65 9.30 -7.38 -11.61
C ALA A 65 8.06 -7.49 -12.51
N VAL A 66 8.08 -8.45 -13.43
CA VAL A 66 7.14 -8.60 -14.56
C VAL A 66 5.67 -8.77 -14.10
N GLY A 67 5.42 -9.30 -12.90
CA GLY A 67 4.07 -9.56 -12.37
C GLY A 67 3.37 -8.37 -11.68
N TRP A 68 4.04 -7.23 -11.52
CA TRP A 68 3.46 -6.12 -10.74
C TRP A 68 2.33 -5.39 -11.47
N ARG A 69 2.39 -5.35 -12.81
CA ARG A 69 1.41 -4.65 -13.64
C ARG A 69 0.00 -5.19 -13.43
N GLU A 70 -0.18 -6.50 -13.46
CA GLU A 70 -1.48 -7.14 -13.26
C GLU A 70 -2.04 -6.86 -11.86
N ALA A 71 -1.18 -6.81 -10.85
CA ALA A 71 -1.57 -6.48 -9.48
C ALA A 71 -2.01 -5.01 -9.35
N ILE A 72 -1.29 -4.08 -9.97
CA ILE A 72 -1.65 -2.66 -10.02
C ILE A 72 -3.00 -2.47 -10.71
N GLU A 73 -3.20 -3.11 -11.87
CA GLU A 73 -4.46 -3.00 -12.61
C GLU A 73 -5.64 -3.60 -11.83
N ARG A 74 -5.44 -4.74 -11.17
CA ARG A 74 -6.46 -5.33 -10.30
C ARG A 74 -6.80 -4.41 -9.13
N HIS A 75 -5.80 -3.83 -8.48
CA HIS A 75 -6.02 -2.87 -7.39
C HIS A 75 -6.74 -1.62 -7.89
N ALA A 76 -6.32 -1.03 -9.00
CA ALA A 76 -6.94 0.15 -9.59
C ALA A 76 -8.42 -0.09 -9.93
N ARG A 77 -8.76 -1.26 -10.50
CA ARG A 77 -10.16 -1.64 -10.78
C ARG A 77 -10.98 -1.76 -9.49
N ALA A 78 -10.48 -2.47 -8.48
CA ALA A 78 -11.18 -2.64 -7.22
C ALA A 78 -11.38 -1.31 -6.48
N PHE A 79 -10.33 -0.49 -6.41
CA PHE A 79 -10.38 0.81 -5.76
C PHE A 79 -11.28 1.81 -6.51
N ALA A 80 -11.35 1.73 -7.85
CA ALA A 80 -12.31 2.51 -8.63
C ALA A 80 -13.77 2.20 -8.26
N LEU A 81 -14.11 0.93 -7.99
CA LEU A 81 -15.45 0.56 -7.52
C LEU A 81 -15.77 1.20 -6.17
N GLU A 82 -14.85 1.11 -5.22
CA GLU A 82 -14.97 1.74 -3.89
C GLU A 82 -15.18 3.26 -3.98
N LEU A 83 -14.42 3.95 -4.84
CA LEU A 83 -14.53 5.40 -4.99
C LEU A 83 -15.81 5.84 -5.71
N ARG A 84 -16.28 5.06 -6.71
CA ARG A 84 -17.55 5.32 -7.39
C ARG A 84 -18.72 5.25 -6.41
N GLU A 85 -18.70 4.25 -5.53
CA GLU A 85 -19.78 4.01 -4.57
C GLU A 85 -19.95 5.18 -3.59
N ILE A 86 -18.86 5.84 -3.21
CA ILE A 86 -18.89 7.04 -2.35
C ILE A 86 -18.97 8.37 -3.12
N GLY A 87 -19.25 8.33 -4.43
CA GLY A 87 -19.64 9.49 -5.23
C GLY A 87 -18.51 10.24 -5.96
N PHE A 88 -17.30 9.69 -6.07
CA PHE A 88 -16.23 10.31 -6.86
C PHE A 88 -16.45 10.15 -8.37
N THR A 89 -16.02 11.15 -9.14
CA THR A 89 -16.16 11.17 -10.60
C THR A 89 -15.15 10.26 -11.29
N GLU A 90 -15.47 9.75 -12.48
CA GLU A 90 -14.54 8.97 -13.30
C GLU A 90 -13.22 9.70 -13.59
N THR A 91 -13.29 11.02 -13.83
CA THR A 91 -12.12 11.85 -14.05
C THR A 91 -11.21 11.85 -12.82
N PHE A 92 -11.78 12.02 -11.63
CA PHE A 92 -11.02 11.96 -10.38
C PHE A 92 -10.43 10.57 -10.16
N ILE A 93 -11.22 9.52 -10.35
CA ILE A 93 -10.80 8.13 -10.14
C ILE A 93 -9.66 7.74 -11.09
N GLY A 94 -9.76 8.12 -12.36
CA GLY A 94 -8.72 7.90 -13.35
C GLY A 94 -7.43 8.64 -13.00
N ALA A 95 -7.53 9.92 -12.63
CA ALA A 95 -6.37 10.71 -12.20
C ALA A 95 -5.75 10.15 -10.91
N TYR A 96 -6.58 9.78 -9.95
CA TYR A 96 -6.12 9.19 -8.70
C TYR A 96 -5.43 7.85 -8.96
N ASN A 97 -5.94 6.97 -9.82
CA ASN A 97 -5.32 5.68 -10.12
C ASN A 97 -4.17 5.72 -11.15
N ALA A 98 -3.82 6.89 -11.69
CA ALA A 98 -2.75 7.03 -12.67
C ALA A 98 -1.41 6.48 -12.11
N CYS A 99 -0.75 5.64 -12.90
CA CYS A 99 0.47 4.93 -12.52
C CYS A 99 1.36 4.77 -13.74
N ASP A 100 2.60 5.29 -13.68
CA ASP A 100 3.62 5.06 -14.70
C ASP A 100 4.35 3.74 -14.42
N ALA A 101 3.98 2.69 -15.15
CA ALA A 101 4.50 1.35 -14.91
C ALA A 101 6.01 1.19 -15.17
N ASP A 102 6.65 2.14 -15.86
CA ASP A 102 8.09 2.11 -16.12
C ASP A 102 8.90 2.72 -14.96
N ARG A 103 8.23 3.36 -14.00
CA ARG A 103 8.84 4.06 -12.85
C ARG A 103 8.38 3.49 -11.51
N LEU A 104 8.39 2.18 -11.40
CA LEU A 104 7.97 1.46 -10.18
C LEU A 104 9.14 1.16 -9.25
N ALA A 105 8.82 1.01 -7.98
CA ALA A 105 9.68 0.41 -6.96
C ALA A 105 8.85 -0.52 -6.08
N GLY A 106 9.50 -1.55 -5.53
CA GLY A 106 8.90 -2.47 -4.58
C GLY A 106 9.48 -2.29 -3.18
N ILE A 107 8.69 -2.56 -2.15
CA ILE A 107 9.18 -2.72 -0.78
C ILE A 107 8.67 -4.05 -0.24
N THR A 108 9.58 -4.96 0.08
CA THR A 108 9.25 -6.26 0.68
C THR A 108 9.52 -6.23 2.18
N PHE A 109 8.63 -6.78 3.00
CA PHE A 109 8.80 -6.88 4.45
C PHE A 109 7.98 -8.01 5.05
N THR A 110 8.25 -8.37 6.29
CA THR A 110 7.45 -9.32 7.08
C THR A 110 6.57 -8.56 8.06
N CYS A 111 5.26 -8.79 8.03
CA CYS A 111 4.32 -8.18 8.96
C CYS A 111 4.67 -8.57 10.41
N ALA A 112 5.14 -7.61 11.21
CA ALA A 112 5.56 -7.87 12.59
C ALA A 112 4.50 -7.48 13.62
N SER A 113 3.68 -6.47 13.31
CA SER A 113 2.58 -6.04 14.17
C SER A 113 1.47 -5.42 13.34
N GLY A 114 0.22 -5.61 13.78
CA GLY A 114 -0.98 -5.03 13.21
C GLY A 114 -1.65 -4.07 14.19
N PHE A 115 -2.31 -3.03 13.68
CA PHE A 115 -3.07 -2.08 14.48
C PHE A 115 -4.40 -1.73 13.79
N ASP A 116 -5.47 -1.58 14.57
CA ASP A 116 -6.72 -0.99 14.08
C ASP A 116 -6.46 0.50 13.78
N GLN A 117 -6.96 0.99 12.65
CA GLN A 117 -6.90 2.39 12.25
C GLN A 117 -8.27 2.93 11.82
N ALA A 118 -9.35 2.17 12.03
CA ALA A 118 -10.69 2.68 11.84
C ALA A 118 -10.95 3.86 12.80
N PRO A 119 -11.59 4.94 12.34
CA PRO A 119 -11.97 6.04 13.22
C PRO A 119 -12.85 5.54 14.37
N GLY A 120 -12.46 5.83 15.62
CA GLY A 120 -13.21 5.38 16.79
C GLY A 120 -12.34 5.23 18.04
N PRO A 121 -12.93 4.80 19.17
CA PRO A 121 -12.24 4.68 20.46
C PRO A 121 -11.10 3.65 20.46
N HIS A 122 -11.13 2.68 19.54
CA HIS A 122 -10.13 1.61 19.41
C HIS A 122 -9.01 1.91 18.41
N ALA A 123 -9.00 3.12 17.82
CA ALA A 123 -7.98 3.51 16.87
C ALA A 123 -6.58 3.43 17.49
N GLY A 124 -5.68 2.67 16.87
CA GLY A 124 -4.32 2.44 17.35
C GLY A 124 -4.17 1.24 18.28
N GLU A 125 -5.24 0.50 18.59
CA GLU A 125 -5.13 -0.75 19.35
C GLU A 125 -4.44 -1.84 18.52
N PRO A 126 -3.57 -2.67 19.13
CA PRO A 126 -2.97 -3.81 18.44
C PRO A 126 -4.04 -4.82 17.99
N VAL A 127 -3.90 -5.36 16.78
CA VAL A 127 -4.70 -6.50 16.31
C VAL A 127 -3.84 -7.76 16.25
N PRO A 128 -4.43 -8.95 16.49
CA PRO A 128 -3.71 -10.21 16.33
C PRO A 128 -3.16 -10.35 14.90
N THR A 129 -1.88 -10.69 14.79
CA THR A 129 -1.19 -11.02 13.52
C THR A 129 -1.22 -12.51 13.25
#